data_AF-A0AAV4F2J0-F1
#
_entry.id   AF-A0AAV4F2J0-F1
#
_cell.length_a   1.000
_cell.length_b   1.000
_cell.length_c   1.000
_cell.angle_alpha   90.00
_cell.angle_beta   90.00
_cell.angle_gamma   90.00
#
_symmetry.space_group_name_H-M   'P 1'
#
loop_
_entity.id
_entity.type
_entity.pdbx_description
1 polymer ?
#
loop_
_entity_poly.entity_id
_entity_poly.type
_entity_poly.pdbx_seq_one_letter_code
_entity_poly.pdbx_strand_id
1 'polypeptide(L)'
;MSSQRVTHTKFKFRDARSDDCLEVTIPEVAKESYGLYIWPCSPVLAQYVWQKRSYLDKKHILELSAGTALPGIVAANCGAVVTLSDHI
;
A
#
# COMPACT_ATOMS: atom_id res chain seq x y z
N MET A 1 0.40 -30.90 0.04
CA MET A 1 0.27 -29.49 -0.42
C MET A 1 1.11 -28.63 0.52
N SER A 2 2.15 -27.97 0.03
CA SER A 2 3.00 -27.12 0.88
C SER A 2 2.19 -25.91 1.35
N SER A 3 2.06 -25.71 2.66
CA SER A 3 1.43 -24.53 3.25
C SER A 3 2.34 -23.32 2.97
N GLN A 4 1.87 -22.38 2.16
CA GLN A 4 2.61 -21.14 1.91
C GLN A 4 2.61 -20.30 3.19
N ARG A 5 3.79 -19.83 3.60
CA ARG A 5 3.92 -18.99 4.78
C ARG A 5 3.49 -17.56 4.41
N VAL A 6 2.35 -17.14 4.93
CA VAL A 6 1.92 -15.74 4.89
C VAL A 6 2.69 -14.98 5.96
N THR A 7 3.33 -13.88 5.57
CA THR A 7 4.03 -12.96 6.47
C THR A 7 3.21 -11.70 6.59
N HIS A 8 3.21 -11.06 7.75
CA HIS A 8 2.50 -9.79 7.95
C HIS A 8 3.52 -8.70 8.20
N THR A 9 3.68 -7.81 7.23
CA THR A 9 4.67 -6.74 7.28
C THR A 9 3.99 -5.44 7.67
N LYS A 10 4.51 -4.80 8.72
CA LYS A 10 3.98 -3.57 9.29
C LYS A 10 4.75 -2.37 8.76
N PHE A 11 4.03 -1.40 8.22
CA PHE A 11 4.57 -0.12 7.74
C PHE A 11 4.06 1.01 8.60
N LYS A 12 4.93 1.97 8.90
CA LYS A 12 4.60 3.17 9.65
C LYS A 12 5.02 4.40 8.86
N PHE A 13 4.04 5.16 8.38
CA PHE A 13 4.24 6.38 7.62
C PHE A 13 4.07 7.58 8.55
N ARG A 14 5.09 8.43 8.61
CA ARG A 14 5.08 9.65 9.41
C ARG A 14 5.20 10.87 8.51
N ASP A 15 4.61 11.96 8.93
CA ASP A 15 4.92 13.27 8.39
C ASP A 15 5.99 13.92 9.29
N ALA A 16 7.00 14.56 8.70
CA ALA A 16 7.99 15.30 9.48
C ALA A 16 7.48 16.69 9.91
N ARG A 17 6.39 17.16 9.29
CA ARG A 17 5.81 18.49 9.50
C ARG A 17 4.64 18.50 10.48
N SER A 18 4.14 17.32 10.87
CA SER A 18 3.02 17.13 11.80
C SER A 18 3.23 15.84 12.59
N ASP A 19 2.63 15.70 13.77
CA ASP A 19 2.66 14.44 14.54
C ASP A 19 1.77 13.32 13.94
N ASP A 20 1.12 13.58 12.80
CA ASP A 20 0.30 12.60 12.09
C ASP A 20 1.09 11.33 11.70
N CYS A 21 0.46 10.19 11.92
CA CYS A 21 1.02 8.89 11.63
C CYS A 21 -0.04 7.93 11.11
N LEU A 22 0.33 7.12 10.12
CA LEU A 22 -0.48 6.00 9.64
C LEU A 22 0.30 4.70 9.80
N GLU A 23 -0.34 3.69 10.38
CA GLU A 23 0.19 2.33 10.47
C GLU A 23 -0.65 1.39 9.62
N VAL A 24 -0.02 0.63 8.74
CA VAL A 24 -0.67 -0.34 7.85
C VAL A 24 0.04 -1.68 7.97
N THR A 25 -0.72 -2.76 8.12
CA THR A 25 -0.19 -4.12 8.11
C THR A 25 -0.65 -4.81 6.83
N ILE A 26 0.30 -5.32 6.05
CA ILE A 26 0.05 -5.98 4.77
C ILE A 26 0.43 -7.46 4.87
N PRO A 27 -0.49 -8.38 4.55
CA PRO A 27 -0.14 -9.78 4.35
C PRO A 27 0.61 -9.94 3.02
N GLU A 28 1.71 -10.68 3.03
CA GLU A 28 2.50 -10.98 1.85
C GLU A 28 2.89 -12.46 1.77
N VAL A 29 3.07 -12.93 0.54
CA VAL A 29 3.48 -14.29 0.21
C VAL A 29 4.65 -14.22 -0.76
N ALA A 30 5.85 -14.53 -0.27
CA ALA A 30 7.04 -14.68 -1.11
C ALA A 30 6.91 -16.00 -1.92
N LYS A 31 6.50 -15.88 -3.18
CA LYS A 31 6.37 -17.00 -4.14
C LYS A 31 7.00 -16.62 -5.48
N GLU A 32 7.37 -17.63 -6.27
CA GLU A 32 7.83 -17.52 -7.66
C GLU A 32 6.90 -16.73 -8.60
N SER A 33 5.62 -16.55 -8.26
CA SER A 33 4.67 -15.78 -9.09
C SER A 33 4.66 -14.27 -8.79
N TYR A 34 5.41 -13.80 -7.79
CA TYR A 34 5.67 -12.38 -7.43
C TYR A 34 4.47 -11.43 -7.21
N GLY A 35 3.22 -11.84 -7.46
CA GLY A 35 2.04 -10.95 -7.36
C GLY A 35 1.64 -10.57 -5.93
N LEU A 36 2.08 -11.33 -4.92
CA LEU A 36 1.77 -11.09 -3.50
C LEU A 36 3.02 -10.79 -2.67
N TYR A 37 4.12 -10.42 -3.32
CA TYR A 37 5.35 -9.96 -2.68
C TYR A 37 5.34 -8.43 -2.58
N ILE A 38 5.74 -7.87 -1.43
CA ILE A 38 5.85 -6.41 -1.30
C ILE A 38 7.14 -5.96 -1.95
N TRP A 39 7.02 -5.40 -3.15
CA TRP A 39 8.17 -4.82 -3.86
C TRP A 39 8.75 -3.62 -3.10
N PRO A 40 10.09 -3.43 -3.09
CA PRO A 40 10.73 -2.31 -2.37
C PRO A 40 10.23 -0.92 -2.77
N CYS A 41 9.73 -0.76 -4.01
CA CYS A 41 9.15 0.50 -4.48
C CYS A 41 7.79 0.82 -3.84
N SER A 42 7.05 -0.19 -3.40
CA SER A 42 5.71 -0.08 -2.83
C SER A 42 5.67 0.79 -1.55
N PRO A 43 6.48 0.52 -0.50
CA PRO A 43 6.53 1.39 0.68
C PRO A 43 7.08 2.79 0.39
N VAL A 44 7.96 2.94 -0.61
CA VAL A 44 8.47 4.26 -1.03
C VAL A 44 7.35 5.11 -1.62
N LEU A 45 6.57 4.54 -2.55
CA LEU A 45 5.41 5.22 -3.13
C LEU A 45 4.34 5.51 -2.06
N ALA A 46 4.08 4.56 -1.16
CA ALA A 46 3.13 4.74 -0.07
C ALA A 46 3.51 5.90 0.87
N GLN A 47 4.80 6.05 1.21
CA GLN A 47 5.29 7.19 1.98
C GLN A 47 5.09 8.52 1.24
N TYR A 48 5.28 8.55 -0.08
CA TYR A 48 5.02 9.74 -0.90
C TYR A 48 3.51 10.09 -0.93
N VAL A 49 2.66 9.08 -1.13
CA VAL A 49 1.19 9.23 -1.09
C VAL A 49 0.75 9.81 0.26
N TRP A 50 1.26 9.29 1.38
CA TRP A 50 0.99 9.81 2.72
C TRP A 50 1.39 11.28 2.89
N GLN A 51 2.56 11.68 2.36
CA GLN A 51 3.00 13.08 2.39
C GLN A 51 2.13 14.02 1.54
N LYS A 52 1.39 13.46 0.57
CA LYS A 52 0.48 14.19 -0.32
C LYS A 52 -0.99 14.03 0.05
N ARG A 53 -1.30 13.47 1.23
CA ARG A 53 -2.67 13.11 1.67
C ARG A 53 -3.73 14.20 1.47
N SER A 54 -3.38 15.47 1.69
CA SER A 54 -4.31 16.60 1.49
C SER A 54 -4.79 16.77 0.04
N TYR A 55 -4.01 16.31 -0.95
CA TYR A 55 -4.40 16.33 -2.36
C TYR A 55 -5.32 15.16 -2.75
N LEU A 56 -5.36 14.11 -1.92
CA LEU A 56 -6.04 12.85 -2.22
C LEU A 56 -7.49 12.82 -1.74
N ASP A 57 -7.86 13.65 -0.77
CA ASP A 57 -9.22 13.67 -0.21
C ASP A 57 -10.27 13.75 -1.32
N LYS A 58 -11.20 12.78 -1.34
CA LYS A 58 -12.30 12.63 -2.30
C LYS A 58 -11.88 12.49 -3.77
N LYS A 59 -10.60 12.23 -4.06
CA LYS A 59 -10.14 11.90 -5.41
C LYS A 59 -10.49 10.46 -5.77
N HIS A 60 -10.83 10.24 -7.03
CA HIS A 60 -10.93 8.90 -7.59
C HIS A 60 -9.55 8.49 -8.14
N ILE A 61 -8.98 7.41 -7.61
CA ILE A 61 -7.62 6.95 -7.93
C ILE A 61 -7.71 5.52 -8.46
N LEU A 62 -7.04 5.25 -9.58
CA LEU A 62 -6.81 3.91 -10.10
C LEU A 62 -5.37 3.51 -9.82
N GLU A 63 -5.16 2.43 -9.06
CA GLU A 63 -3.85 1.78 -8.94
C GLU A 63 -3.75 0.65 -9.97
N LEU A 64 -2.73 0.73 -10.82
CA LEU A 64 -2.40 -0.28 -11.82
C LEU A 64 -1.34 -1.22 -11.26
N SER A 65 -1.51 -2.53 -11.49
CA SER A 65 -0.61 -3.57 -10.97
C SER A 65 -0.40 -3.44 -9.46
N ALA A 66 -1.51 -3.42 -8.72
CA ALA A 66 -1.52 -3.13 -7.30
C ALA A 66 -0.75 -4.17 -6.46
N GLY A 67 -0.66 -5.42 -6.89
CA GLY A 67 -0.07 -6.52 -6.12
C GLY A 67 -0.68 -6.61 -4.72
N THR A 68 0.11 -6.26 -3.70
CA THR A 68 -0.36 -6.19 -2.29
C THR A 68 -1.09 -4.89 -1.92
N ALA A 69 -1.23 -3.97 -2.87
CA ALA A 69 -2.01 -2.72 -2.82
C ALA A 69 -1.60 -1.72 -1.73
N LEU A 70 -0.37 -1.77 -1.20
CA LEU A 70 0.06 -0.90 -0.10
C LEU A 70 -0.12 0.61 -0.41
N PRO A 71 0.26 1.15 -1.60
CA PRO A 71 0.05 2.55 -1.93
C PRO A 71 -1.43 2.92 -2.05
N GLY A 72 -2.24 2.10 -2.70
CA GLY A 72 -3.69 2.32 -2.81
C GLY A 72 -4.40 2.25 -1.45
N ILE A 73 -4.00 1.36 -0.56
CA ILE A 73 -4.50 1.30 0.81
C ILE A 73 -4.16 2.59 1.57
N VAL A 74 -2.93 3.11 1.42
CA VAL A 74 -2.56 4.39 2.03
C VAL A 74 -3.39 5.53 1.43
N ALA A 75 -3.59 5.56 0.11
CA ALA A 75 -4.42 6.58 -0.54
C ALA A 75 -5.87 6.55 -0.05
N ALA A 76 -6.46 5.35 0.13
CA ALA A 76 -7.80 5.19 0.67
C ALA A 76 -7.91 5.71 2.11
N ASN A 77 -6.90 5.44 2.95
CA ASN A 77 -6.82 6.01 4.31
C ASN A 77 -6.64 7.54 4.33
N CYS A 78 -6.21 8.14 3.21
CA CYS A 78 -6.16 9.58 3.02
C CYS A 78 -7.49 10.19 2.53
N GLY A 79 -8.57 9.40 2.42
CA GLY A 79 -9.89 9.86 1.99
C GLY A 79 -10.16 9.73 0.49
N ALA A 80 -9.26 9.13 -0.29
CA ALA A 80 -9.51 8.85 -1.70
C ALA A 80 -10.48 7.67 -1.90
N VAL A 81 -11.19 7.68 -3.03
CA VAL A 81 -11.94 6.54 -3.55
C VAL A 81 -11.03 5.77 -4.50
N VAL A 82 -10.52 4.63 -4.06
CA VAL A 82 -9.48 3.87 -4.77
C VAL A 82 -10.07 2.66 -5.49
N THR A 83 -9.75 2.52 -6.77
CA THR A 83 -9.92 1.28 -7.55
C THR A 83 -8.57 0.62 -7.70
N LEU A 84 -8.46 -0.61 -7.21
CA LEU A 84 -7.24 -1.42 -7.32
C LEU A 84 -7.40 -2.36 -8.52
N SER A 85 -6.40 -2.40 -9.39
CA SER A 85 -6.37 -3.31 -10.52
C SER A 85 -5.06 -4.09 -10.54
N ASP A 86 -5.16 -5.36 -10.89
CA ASP A 86 -4.02 -6.23 -11.11
C ASP A 86 -4.42 -7.29 -12.14
N HIS A 87 -3.46 -8.05 -12.65
CA HIS A 87 -3.71 -9.11 -13.62
C HIS A 87 -4.13 -10.44 -12.96
N ILE A 88 -3.89 -10.62 -11.65
CA ILE A 88 -3.95 -11.90 -10.88
C ILE A 88 -4.41 -13.15 -11.66
#